data_AF-A0A972ESJ9-F1
#
_entry.id   AF-A0A972ESJ9-F1
#
_cell.length_a   1.000
_cell.length_b   1.000
_cell.length_c   1.000
_cell.angle_alpha   90.00
_cell.angle_beta   90.00
_cell.angle_gamma   90.00
#
_symmetry.space_group_name_H-M   'P 1'
#
loop_
_entity.id
_entity.type
_entity.pdbx_description
1 polymer ?
#
loop_
_entity_poly.entity_id
_entity_poly.type
_entity_poly.pdbx_seq_one_letter_code
_entity_poly.pdbx_strand_id
1 'polypeptide(L)' 'MLRDLLPNLGNQTYIMGILNLTADSFSGDGLLQQGKPLQAAITQARGFAADGAHILDVGAESTRPGAAPV' A
#
# COMPACT_ATOMS: atom_id res chain seq x y z
N MET A 1 8.52 -0.68 -19.97
CA MET A 1 9.26 -1.69 -19.19
C MET A 1 9.56 -1.16 -17.80
N LEU A 2 9.92 -2.00 -16.82
CA LEU A 2 10.26 -1.58 -15.44
C LEU A 2 11.29 -0.43 -15.40
N ARG A 3 12.24 -0.43 -16.36
CA ARG A 3 13.27 0.61 -16.51
C ARG A 3 12.72 1.99 -16.91
N ASP A 4 11.52 2.07 -17.49
CA ASP A 4 10.89 3.36 -17.83
C ASP A 4 10.22 3.98 -16.60
N LEU A 5 9.75 3.13 -15.66
CA LEU A 5 9.13 3.55 -14.41
C LEU A 5 10.15 3.82 -13.31
N LEU A 6 11.27 3.08 -13.32
CA LEU A 6 12.34 3.15 -12.32
C LEU A 6 13.70 3.31 -13.04
N PRO A 7 13.98 4.50 -13.62
CA PRO A 7 15.12 4.71 -14.53
C PRO A 7 16.50 4.52 -13.88
N ASN A 8 16.60 4.65 -12.55
CA ASN A 8 17.85 4.54 -11.80
C ASN A 8 17.92 3.23 -11.00
N LEU A 9 17.15 2.20 -11.35
CA LEU A 9 17.15 0.92 -10.64
C LEU A 9 18.57 0.30 -10.60
N GLY A 10 19.05 0.00 -9.40
CA GLY A 10 20.42 -0.47 -9.14
C GLY A 10 21.39 0.64 -8.70
N ASN A 11 21.06 1.91 -8.93
CA ASN A 11 21.87 3.07 -8.56
C ASN A 11 21.18 3.99 -7.54
N GLN A 12 19.88 3.81 -7.31
CA GLN A 12 19.08 4.56 -6.35
C GLN A 12 18.17 3.61 -5.58
N THR A 13 17.99 3.87 -4.28
CA THR A 13 16.97 3.22 -3.47
C THR A 13 15.62 3.85 -3.75
N TYR A 14 14.65 3.02 -4.14
CA TYR A 14 13.27 3.43 -4.30
C TYR A 14 12.46 3.08 -3.06
N ILE A 15 11.50 3.94 -2.72
CA ILE A 15 10.59 3.74 -1.59
C ILE A 15 9.27 3.19 -2.11
N MET A 16 8.78 2.13 -1.48
CA MET A 16 7.49 1.51 -1.75
C MET A 16 6.58 1.73 -0.54
N GLY A 17 5.45 2.40 -0.76
CA GLY A 17 4.40 2.54 0.24
C GLY A 17 3.49 1.31 0.24
N ILE A 18 3.30 0.70 1.40
CA ILE A 18 2.43 -0.48 1.56
C ILE A 18 1.02 0.00 1.93
N LEU A 19 0.06 -0.26 1.06
CA LEU A 19 -1.35 0.09 1.22
C LEU A 19 -2.16 -1.17 1.52
N ASN A 20 -2.38 -1.43 2.80
CA ASN A 20 -3.20 -2.56 3.26
C ASN A 20 -4.69 -2.18 3.25
N LEU A 21 -5.44 -2.77 2.34
CA LEU A 21 -6.85 -2.46 2.13
C LEU A 21 -7.81 -3.33 2.94
N THR A 22 -7.36 -4.27 3.77
CA THR A 22 -8.25 -5.08 4.61
C THR A 22 -8.39 -4.49 6.01
N ALA A 23 -9.56 -4.70 6.66
CA ALA A 23 -9.79 -4.33 8.07
C ALA A 23 -8.86 -5.09 9.04
N ASP A 24 -8.22 -6.14 8.53
CA ASP A 24 -7.49 -7.15 9.28
C ASP A 24 -5.96 -6.96 9.19
N SER A 25 -5.48 -5.75 8.91
CA SER A 25 -4.05 -5.46 8.92
C SER A 25 -3.45 -5.69 10.31
N PHE A 26 -2.28 -6.34 10.37
CA PHE A 26 -1.54 -6.64 11.60
C PHE A 26 -1.13 -5.36 12.37
N SER A 27 -1.07 -4.21 11.68
CA SER A 27 -0.71 -2.89 12.21
C SER A 27 -1.89 -2.09 12.79
N GLY A 28 -3.15 -2.51 12.58
CA GLY A 28 -4.34 -1.79 13.08
C GLY A 28 -4.70 -0.52 12.29
N ASP A 29 -4.10 -0.32 11.11
CA ASP A 29 -4.32 0.81 10.20
C ASP A 29 -5.32 0.51 9.07
N GLY A 30 -6.07 -0.60 9.19
CA GLY A 30 -6.99 -1.09 8.16
C GLY A 30 -8.03 -0.05 7.75
N LEU A 31 -7.91 0.44 6.52
CA LEU A 31 -8.74 1.51 5.95
C LEU A 31 -10.24 1.18 5.83
N LEU A 32 -10.61 -0.10 5.95
CA LEU A 32 -12.00 -0.55 5.86
C LEU A 32 -12.86 -0.26 7.10
N GLN A 33 -12.28 0.14 8.23
CA GLN A 33 -13.08 0.47 9.42
C GLN A 33 -13.80 1.81 9.32
N GLN A 34 -13.41 2.66 8.36
CA GLN A 34 -14.08 3.93 8.09
C GLN A 34 -15.09 3.69 6.98
N GLY A 35 -16.37 4.03 7.18
CA GLY A 35 -17.50 3.74 6.26
C GLY A 35 -17.40 4.25 4.80
N LYS A 36 -16.23 4.73 4.37
CA LYS A 36 -15.83 5.07 3.00
C LYS A 36 -14.42 4.53 2.69
N PRO A 37 -14.24 3.20 2.59
CA PRO A 37 -12.93 2.55 2.48
C PRO A 37 -12.09 3.01 1.28
N LEU A 38 -12.73 3.22 0.13
CA LEU A 38 -12.08 3.67 -1.09
C LEU A 38 -11.45 5.06 -0.93
N GLN A 39 -12.17 6.00 -0.30
CA GLN A 39 -11.68 7.37 -0.09
C GLN A 39 -10.51 7.41 0.90
N ALA A 40 -10.56 6.55 1.92
CA ALA A 40 -9.46 6.40 2.86
C ALA A 40 -8.21 5.87 2.14
N ALA A 41 -8.35 4.83 1.32
CA ALA A 41 -7.25 4.28 0.51
C ALA A 41 -6.62 5.30 -0.45
N ILE A 42 -7.47 6.06 -1.16
CA ILE A 42 -7.00 7.11 -2.07
C ILE A 42 -6.25 8.20 -1.29
N THR A 43 -6.76 8.59 -0.12
CA THR A 43 -6.12 9.60 0.72
C THR A 43 -4.74 9.12 1.18
N GLN A 44 -4.62 7.88 1.66
CA GLN A 44 -3.34 7.33 2.11
C GLN A 44 -2.34 7.16 0.96
N ALA A 45 -2.78 6.68 -0.20
CA ALA A 45 -1.95 6.59 -1.40
C ALA A 45 -1.39 7.96 -1.83
N ARG A 46 -2.22 9.01 -1.74
CA ARG A 46 -1.77 10.40 -1.99
C ARG A 46 -0.77 10.88 -0.95
N GLY A 47 -0.95 10.52 0.32
CA GLY A 47 0.01 10.79 1.38
C GLY A 47 1.37 10.17 1.09
N PHE A 48 1.41 8.87 0.78
CA PHE A 48 2.65 8.20 0.40
C PHE A 48 3.34 8.85 -0.80
N ALA A 49 2.58 9.23 -1.82
CA ALA A 49 3.15 9.94 -2.97
C ALA A 49 3.75 11.31 -2.57
N ALA A 50 3.08 12.06 -1.69
CA ALA A 50 3.57 13.33 -1.17
C ALA A 50 4.84 13.17 -0.30
N ASP A 51 4.94 12.05 0.43
CA ASP A 51 6.09 11.71 1.26
C ASP A 51 7.27 11.09 0.47
N GLY A 52 7.14 10.94 -0.84
CA GLY A 52 8.22 10.47 -1.73
C GLY A 52 8.23 8.97 -2.00
N ALA A 53 7.10 8.27 -1.79
CA ALA A 53 6.94 6.91 -2.30
C ALA A 53 6.94 6.93 -3.84
N HIS A 54 7.72 6.01 -4.42
CA HIS A 54 7.86 5.85 -5.86
C HIS A 54 6.97 4.73 -6.39
N ILE A 55 6.62 3.80 -5.51
CA ILE A 55 5.81 2.62 -5.80
C ILE A 55 4.76 2.50 -4.70
N LEU A 56 3.59 1.98 -5.07
CA LEU A 56 2.57 1.54 -4.12
C LEU A 56 2.40 0.03 -4.26
N ASP A 57 2.48 -0.68 -3.14
CA ASP A 57 2.10 -2.09 -3.03
C ASP A 57 0.73 -2.18 -2.38
N VAL A 58 -0.25 -2.67 -3.12
CA VAL A 58 -1.66 -2.64 -2.72
C VAL A 58 -2.13 -4.05 -2.39
N GLY A 59 -2.29 -4.33 -1.10
CA GLY A 59 -2.73 -5.64 -0.60
C GLY A 59 -4.20 -5.64 -0.20
N ALA A 60 -5.02 -6.44 -0.88
CA ALA A 60 -6.45 -6.60 -0.59
C ALA A 60 -6.79 -7.91 0.15
N GLU A 61 -5.79 -8.74 0.43
CA GLU A 61 -5.94 -10.02 1.13
C GLU A 61 -4.95 -10.08 2.30
N SER A 62 -5.39 -10.56 3.45
CA SER A 62 -4.54 -10.67 4.63
C SER A 62 -3.83 -12.02 4.63
N THR A 63 -2.50 -12.02 4.65
CA THR A 63 -1.67 -13.24 4.82
C THR A 63 -1.22 -13.45 6.27
N ARG A 64 -1.78 -12.69 7.22
CA ARG A 64 -1.44 -12.84 8.64
C ARG A 64 -1.84 -14.24 9.15
N PRO A 65 -1.11 -14.81 10.13
CA PRO A 65 -1.48 -16.08 10.72
C PRO A 65 -2.92 -16.08 11.24
N GLY A 66 -3.75 -17.01 10.76
CA GLY A 66 -5.16 -17.14 11.16
C GLY A 66 -6.15 -16.25 10.40
N ALA A 67 -5.74 -15.55 9.34
CA ALA A 67 -6.68 -14.92 8.42
C ALA A 67 -7.62 -15.97 7.81
N ALA A 68 -8.91 -15.65 7.73
CA ALA A 68 -9.82 -16.44 6.93
C ALA A 68 -9.37 -16.32 5.45
N PRO A 69 -9.14 -17.44 4.75
CA PRO A 69 -8.86 -17.39 3.33
C PRO A 69 -10.04 -16.75 2.60
N VAL A 70 -9.72 -15.89 1.63
CA VAL A 70 -10.69 -15.26 0.73
C VAL A 70 -10.93 -16.10 -0.51
#